data_AF-A0A3Q1F2Q9-F1
#
_entry.id   AF-A0A3Q1F2Q9-F1
#
_cell.length_a   1.000
_cell.length_b   1.000
_cell.length_c   1.000
_cell.angle_alpha   90.00
_cell.angle_beta   90.00
_cell.angle_gamma   90.00
#
_symmetry.space_group_name_H-M   'P 1'
#
loop_
_entity.id
_entity.type
_entity.pdbx_description
1 polymer ?
#
loop_
_entity_poly.entity_id
_entity_poly.type
_entity_poly.pdbx_seq_one_letter_code
_entity_poly.pdbx_strand_id
1 'polypeptide(L)'
;MALNYQASTLSLTLPISCQICLGKVRQPVICANHHVFCSSCMEMWLKKASQCPSCRVPITPENPCREIIGGTNEGDHSDSPPMRKCLRKTRGELLLREYEEEIEGLMRENEELKTKNHSLEAQLRTALDPCSINTEQPDDKRVAPLVLEEWTNKLRAATDVCDKVKQDMDKLKEANKALRSQNVDLVQENMRLKAEVASRSPQNRCGLNEVLIHWD
;
A
#
# COMPACT_ATOMS: atom_id res chain seq x y z
N MET A 1 -38.41 -12.81 -9.89
CA MET A 1 -37.94 -11.48 -9.49
C MET A 1 -36.53 -11.63 -8.97
N ALA A 2 -35.52 -11.23 -9.75
CA ALA A 2 -34.12 -11.38 -9.36
C ALA A 2 -33.76 -10.26 -8.37
N LEU A 3 -33.49 -10.63 -7.12
CA LEU A 3 -32.94 -9.71 -6.12
C LEU A 3 -31.50 -9.41 -6.54
N ASN A 4 -31.29 -8.21 -7.07
CA ASN A 4 -29.99 -7.70 -7.47
C ASN A 4 -29.16 -7.42 -6.20
N TYR A 5 -28.46 -8.45 -5.70
CA TYR A 5 -27.52 -8.29 -4.59
C TYR A 5 -26.24 -7.68 -5.15
N GLN A 6 -26.09 -6.37 -5.05
CA GLN A 6 -24.79 -5.74 -5.24
C GLN A 6 -23.86 -6.23 -4.12
N ALA A 7 -22.97 -7.16 -4.46
CA ALA A 7 -21.90 -7.60 -3.59
C ALA A 7 -20.83 -6.50 -3.51
N SER A 8 -21.07 -5.51 -2.66
CA SER A 8 -20.09 -4.47 -2.34
C SER A 8 -19.00 -5.04 -1.45
N THR A 9 -17.83 -5.34 -2.02
CA THR A 9 -16.66 -5.78 -1.27
C THR A 9 -15.96 -4.56 -0.65
N LEU A 10 -16.26 -4.27 0.62
CA LEU A 10 -15.54 -3.25 1.39
C LEU A 10 -14.30 -3.87 2.04
N SER A 11 -13.13 -3.65 1.43
CA SER A 11 -11.85 -3.92 2.08
C SER A 11 -11.51 -2.75 3.00
N LEU A 12 -11.62 -2.95 4.31
CA LEU A 12 -11.29 -1.94 5.31
C LEU A 12 -10.10 -2.42 6.13
N THR A 13 -8.98 -1.70 6.02
CA THR A 13 -7.75 -1.94 6.78
C THR A 13 -7.74 -1.23 8.15
N LEU A 14 -8.75 -0.39 8.43
CA LEU A 14 -8.96 0.27 9.72
C LEU A 14 -10.22 -0.24 10.43
N PRO A 15 -10.24 -0.26 11.78
CA PRO A 15 -11.44 -0.61 12.54
C PRO A 15 -12.56 0.41 12.27
N ILE A 16 -13.72 -0.08 11.85
CA ILE A 16 -14.92 0.74 11.60
C ILE A 16 -15.32 1.45 12.90
N SER A 17 -15.41 2.79 12.87
CA SER A 17 -15.83 3.63 13.99
C SER A 17 -17.22 4.23 13.78
N CYS A 18 -17.99 4.29 14.86
CA CYS A 18 -19.35 4.83 14.86
C CYS A 18 -19.28 6.35 14.82
N GLN A 19 -19.98 7.00 13.89
CA GLN A 19 -19.96 8.47 13.78
C GLN A 19 -20.77 9.18 14.88
N ILE A 20 -21.49 8.44 15.72
CA ILE A 20 -22.23 8.98 16.88
C ILE A 20 -21.39 8.88 18.16
N CYS A 21 -20.92 7.69 18.52
CA CYS A 21 -20.16 7.49 19.76
C CYS A 21 -18.64 7.56 19.59
N LEU A 22 -18.15 7.68 18.35
CA LEU A 22 -16.74 7.77 17.98
C LEU A 22 -15.89 6.55 18.38
N GLY A 23 -16.52 5.50 18.92
CA GLY A 23 -15.88 4.25 19.32
C GLY A 23 -16.05 3.12 18.29
N LYS A 24 -15.56 1.93 18.66
CA LYS A 24 -15.75 0.69 17.89
C LYS A 24 -17.25 0.42 17.68
N VAL A 25 -17.65 0.20 16.43
CA VAL A 25 -19.05 -0.07 16.12
C VAL A 25 -19.49 -1.42 16.70
N ARG A 26 -20.65 -1.43 17.37
CA ARG A 26 -21.34 -2.64 17.85
C ARG A 26 -22.64 -2.77 17.06
N GLN A 27 -22.90 -3.94 16.46
CA GLN A 27 -24.06 -4.17 15.58
C GLN A 27 -24.17 -3.06 14.51
N PRO A 28 -23.24 -3.05 13.54
CA PRO A 28 -23.14 -1.97 12.56
C PRO A 28 -24.40 -1.88 11.69
N VAL A 29 -24.97 -0.68 11.64
CA VAL A 29 -26.02 -0.29 10.70
C VAL A 29 -25.50 0.76 9.73
N ILE A 30 -25.96 0.69 8.49
CA ILE A 30 -25.60 1.63 7.42
C ILE A 30 -26.82 2.40 6.92
N CYS A 31 -26.66 3.70 6.72
CA CYS A 31 -27.63 4.47 5.94
C CYS A 31 -27.47 4.21 4.44
N ALA A 32 -28.38 4.72 3.61
CA ALA A 32 -28.32 4.62 2.14
C ALA A 32 -27.02 5.14 1.51
N ASN A 33 -26.37 6.13 2.15
CA ASN A 33 -25.08 6.66 1.74
C ASN A 33 -23.90 5.97 2.45
N HIS A 34 -24.08 4.76 2.98
CA HIS A 34 -23.02 3.90 3.54
C HIS A 34 -22.27 4.45 4.78
N HIS A 35 -22.83 5.43 5.48
CA HIS A 35 -22.32 5.83 6.81
C HIS A 35 -22.66 4.78 7.85
N VAL A 36 -21.67 4.41 8.66
CA VAL A 36 -21.78 3.31 9.64
C VAL A 36 -21.98 3.83 11.07
N PHE A 37 -22.91 3.21 11.80
CA PHE A 37 -23.24 3.53 13.19
C PHE A 37 -23.46 2.25 14.00
N CYS A 38 -23.38 2.34 15.34
CA CYS A 38 -23.93 1.28 16.19
C CYS A 38 -25.46 1.29 16.10
N SER A 39 -26.08 0.11 16.11
CA SER A 39 -27.55 0.01 16.12
C SER A 39 -28.18 0.86 17.23
N SER A 40 -27.73 0.69 18.49
CA SER A 40 -28.22 1.44 19.65
C SER A 40 -28.00 2.95 19.55
N CYS A 41 -26.87 3.38 18.97
CA CYS A 41 -26.61 4.81 18.75
C CYS A 41 -27.58 5.39 17.72
N MET A 42 -27.83 4.66 16.64
CA MET A 42 -28.74 5.10 15.58
C MET A 42 -30.19 5.13 16.05
N GLU A 43 -30.63 4.14 16.83
CA GLU A 43 -31.97 4.11 17.45
C GLU A 43 -32.20 5.32 18.37
N MET A 44 -31.23 5.66 19.22
CA MET A 44 -31.34 6.85 20.09
C MET A 44 -31.42 8.15 19.30
N TRP A 45 -30.69 8.24 18.19
CA TRP A 45 -30.71 9.41 17.32
C TRP A 45 -32.05 9.57 16.60
N LEU A 46 -32.58 8.49 16.04
CA LEU A 46 -33.84 8.50 15.28
C LEU A 46 -35.06 8.90 16.11
N LYS A 47 -34.99 8.78 17.45
CA LYS A 47 -36.01 9.32 18.37
C LYS A 47 -36.10 10.86 18.35
N LYS A 48 -35.02 11.54 17.99
CA LYS A 48 -34.92 13.02 17.98
C LYS A 48 -34.95 13.61 16.58
N ALA A 49 -34.35 12.92 15.61
CA ALA A 49 -34.28 13.40 14.23
C ALA A 49 -34.28 12.21 13.26
N SER A 50 -35.19 12.21 12.29
CA SER A 50 -35.34 11.16 11.27
C SER A 50 -34.36 11.32 10.10
N GLN A 51 -33.12 11.72 10.36
CA GLN A 51 -32.10 11.97 9.34
C GLN A 51 -30.75 11.38 9.74
N CYS A 52 -29.92 11.00 8.78
CA CYS A 52 -28.58 10.51 9.05
C CYS A 52 -27.73 11.59 9.76
N PRO A 53 -27.01 11.27 10.86
CA PRO A 53 -26.14 12.22 11.56
C PRO A 53 -25.04 12.81 10.68
N SER A 54 -24.53 12.04 9.71
CA SER A 54 -23.39 12.44 8.87
C SER A 54 -23.83 13.17 7.61
N CYS A 55 -24.71 12.57 6.80
CA CYS A 55 -25.10 13.13 5.51
C CYS A 55 -26.47 13.83 5.50
N ARG A 56 -27.19 13.84 6.63
CA ARG A 56 -28.50 14.49 6.79
C ARG A 56 -29.61 13.99 5.86
N VAL A 57 -29.38 12.91 5.11
CA VAL A 57 -30.42 12.27 4.30
C VAL A 57 -31.52 11.71 5.19
N PRO A 58 -32.80 11.91 4.86
CA PRO A 58 -33.92 11.35 5.61
C PRO A 58 -33.87 9.82 5.68
N ILE A 59 -34.17 9.29 6.86
CA ILE A 59 -34.34 7.86 7.12
C ILE A 59 -35.84 7.59 7.20
N THR A 60 -36.40 6.96 6.17
CA THR A 60 -37.83 6.64 6.04
C THR A 60 -38.02 5.13 5.89
N PRO A 61 -39.25 4.59 6.01
CA PRO A 61 -39.51 3.16 5.78
C PRO A 61 -39.09 2.67 4.39
N GLU A 62 -39.12 3.55 3.38
CA GLU A 62 -38.68 3.27 2.01
C GLU A 62 -37.15 3.31 1.88
N ASN A 63 -36.48 4.01 2.80
CA ASN A 63 -35.04 4.16 2.86
C ASN A 63 -34.47 3.92 4.28
N PRO A 64 -34.61 2.69 4.82
CA PRO A 64 -34.24 2.39 6.19
C PRO A 64 -32.72 2.19 6.33
N CYS A 65 -32.22 2.32 7.56
CA CYS A 65 -30.90 1.81 7.90
C CYS A 65 -30.86 0.29 7.80
N ARG A 66 -29.80 -0.27 7.22
CA ARG A 66 -29.63 -1.71 7.00
C ARG A 66 -28.51 -2.26 7.87
N GLU A 67 -28.66 -3.47 8.37
CA GLU A 67 -27.60 -4.16 9.11
C GLU A 67 -26.50 -4.65 8.14
N ILE A 68 -25.24 -4.59 8.57
CA ILE A 68 -24.12 -5.17 7.81
C ILE A 68 -24.02 -6.67 8.12
N ILE A 69 -24.32 -7.51 7.13
CA ILE A 69 -24.13 -8.96 7.21
C ILE A 69 -22.62 -9.25 7.35
N GLY A 70 -22.23 -9.95 8.43
CA GLY A 70 -20.82 -10.26 8.72
C GLY A 70 -20.06 -9.17 9.46
N GLY A 71 -20.71 -8.06 9.84
CA GLY A 71 -20.15 -7.14 10.83
C GLY A 71 -19.90 -7.87 12.15
N THR A 72 -18.89 -7.46 12.93
CA THR A 72 -18.54 -8.07 14.22
C THR A 72 -19.71 -7.97 15.20
N ASN A 73 -20.64 -8.92 15.10
CA ASN A 73 -21.70 -9.11 16.04
C ASN A 73 -21.05 -9.84 17.22
N GLU A 74 -20.60 -9.07 18.21
CA GLU A 74 -20.36 -9.57 19.57
C GLU A 74 -21.72 -9.86 20.24
N GLY A 75 -22.63 -10.49 19.49
CA GLY A 75 -23.96 -10.89 19.88
C GLY A 75 -24.14 -12.30 19.34
N ASP A 76 -23.77 -13.27 20.18
CA ASP A 76 -24.18 -14.68 20.19
C ASP A 76 -24.64 -15.32 18.86
N HIS A 77 -23.88 -15.14 17.77
CA HIS A 77 -23.96 -16.10 16.68
C HIS A 77 -23.32 -17.39 17.15
N SER A 78 -24.19 -18.42 17.21
CA SER A 78 -24.02 -19.84 17.55
C SER A 78 -22.91 -20.59 16.79
N ASP A 79 -21.76 -19.97 16.55
CA ASP A 79 -20.57 -20.71 16.18
C ASP A 79 -19.98 -21.30 17.45
N SER A 80 -20.18 -22.61 17.60
CA SER A 80 -19.60 -23.34 18.71
C SER A 80 -18.08 -23.05 18.81
N PRO A 81 -17.53 -22.93 20.03
CA PRO A 81 -16.08 -22.72 20.23
C PRO A 81 -15.15 -23.56 19.35
N PRO A 82 -15.44 -24.85 19.04
CA PRO A 82 -14.62 -25.64 18.11
C PRO A 82 -14.66 -25.18 16.65
N MET A 83 -15.79 -24.70 16.13
CA MET A 83 -15.88 -24.20 14.74
C MET A 83 -15.00 -22.96 14.53
N ARG A 84 -15.02 -22.01 15.48
CA ARG A 84 -14.15 -20.81 15.42
C ARG A 84 -12.66 -21.18 15.47
N LYS A 85 -12.30 -22.21 16.24
CA LYS A 85 -10.93 -22.73 16.31
C LYS A 85 -10.51 -23.38 14.99
N CYS A 86 -11.41 -24.14 14.36
CA CYS A 86 -11.19 -24.76 13.05
C CYS A 86 -10.94 -23.71 11.98
N LEU A 87 -11.81 -22.71 11.86
CA LEU A 87 -11.68 -21.63 10.86
C LEU A 87 -10.38 -20.83 11.01
N ARG A 88 -9.98 -20.52 12.25
CA ARG A 88 -8.68 -19.86 12.51
C ARG A 88 -7.50 -20.73 12.10
N LYS A 89 -7.55 -22.03 12.39
CA LYS A 89 -6.50 -22.98 12.01
C LYS A 89 -6.40 -23.09 10.48
N THR A 90 -7.51 -23.33 9.79
CA THR A 90 -7.54 -23.42 8.32
C THR A 90 -7.05 -22.14 7.65
N ARG A 91 -7.45 -20.97 8.16
CA ARG A 91 -6.93 -19.69 7.66
C ARG A 91 -5.41 -19.58 7.83
N GLY A 92 -4.88 -20.01 8.99
CA GLY A 92 -3.44 -20.02 9.24
C GLY A 92 -2.69 -20.97 8.31
N GLU A 93 -3.23 -22.15 8.05
CA GLU A 93 -2.65 -23.15 7.14
C GLU A 93 -2.61 -22.67 5.70
N LEU A 94 -3.69 -22.02 5.22
CA LEU A 94 -3.72 -21.45 3.88
C LEU A 94 -2.69 -20.35 3.70
N LEU A 95 -2.61 -19.41 4.65
CA LEU A 95 -1.62 -18.34 4.63
C LEU A 95 -0.19 -18.89 4.65
N LEU A 96 0.08 -19.89 5.50
CA LEU A 96 1.40 -20.51 5.57
C LEU A 96 1.79 -21.14 4.24
N ARG A 97 0.87 -21.90 3.62
CA ARG A 97 1.09 -22.53 2.32
C ARG A 97 1.36 -21.49 1.22
N GLU A 98 0.60 -20.39 1.19
CA GLU A 98 0.83 -19.29 0.24
C GLU A 98 2.24 -18.71 0.38
N TYR A 99 2.71 -18.49 1.62
CA TYR A 99 4.08 -18.02 1.86
C TYR A 99 5.14 -19.05 1.48
N GLU A 100 4.92 -20.32 1.79
CA GLU A 100 5.84 -21.41 1.43
C GLU A 100 5.99 -21.51 -0.10
N GLU A 101 4.88 -21.47 -0.84
CA GLU A 101 4.88 -21.49 -2.31
C GLU A 101 5.64 -20.28 -2.90
N GLU A 102 5.46 -19.09 -2.32
CA GLU A 102 6.16 -17.87 -2.75
C GLU A 102 7.67 -17.95 -2.47
N ILE A 103 8.07 -18.43 -1.29
CA ILE A 103 9.47 -18.64 -0.94
C ILE A 103 10.13 -19.63 -1.91
N GLU A 104 9.47 -20.76 -2.18
CA GLU A 104 9.98 -21.75 -3.13
C GLU A 104 10.09 -21.17 -4.55
N GLY A 105 9.10 -20.37 -4.98
CA GLY A 105 9.13 -19.66 -6.26
C GLY A 105 10.34 -18.74 -6.38
N LEU A 106 10.55 -17.90 -5.36
CA LEU A 106 11.70 -16.98 -5.30
C LEU A 106 13.03 -17.73 -5.28
N MET A 107 13.12 -18.86 -4.57
CA MET A 107 14.33 -19.68 -4.54
C MET A 107 14.65 -20.25 -5.93
N ARG A 108 13.65 -20.78 -6.65
CA ARG A 108 13.85 -21.28 -8.03
C ARG A 108 14.31 -20.17 -8.97
N GLU A 109 13.66 -19.01 -8.94
CA GLU A 109 14.06 -17.87 -9.76
C GLU A 109 15.49 -17.42 -9.45
N ASN A 110 15.87 -17.40 -8.16
CA ASN A 110 17.21 -17.04 -7.75
C ASN A 110 18.27 -18.00 -8.33
N GLU A 111 18.01 -19.30 -8.31
CA GLU A 111 18.90 -20.31 -8.91
C GLU A 111 18.97 -20.19 -10.44
N GLU A 112 17.84 -19.93 -11.11
CA GLU A 112 17.84 -19.64 -12.55
C GLU A 112 18.64 -18.38 -12.90
N LEU A 113 18.51 -17.31 -12.10
CA LEU A 113 19.27 -16.09 -12.29
C LEU A 113 20.77 -16.32 -12.04
N LYS A 114 21.13 -17.09 -11.00
CA LYS A 114 22.54 -17.46 -10.74
C LYS A 114 23.13 -18.25 -11.90
N THR A 115 22.42 -19.26 -12.41
CA THR A 115 22.91 -20.08 -13.54
C THR A 115 23.07 -19.25 -14.81
N LYS A 116 22.11 -18.38 -15.13
CA LYS A 116 22.24 -17.42 -16.24
C LYS A 116 23.43 -16.49 -16.05
N ASN A 117 23.62 -15.95 -14.86
CA ASN A 117 24.74 -15.07 -14.55
C ASN A 117 26.08 -15.78 -14.74
N HIS A 118 26.25 -16.98 -14.18
CA HIS A 118 27.47 -17.79 -14.40
C HIS A 118 27.71 -18.10 -15.88
N SER A 119 26.66 -18.39 -16.66
CA SER A 119 26.78 -18.62 -18.10
C SER A 119 27.24 -17.37 -18.85
N LEU A 120 26.66 -16.21 -18.55
CA LEU A 120 27.05 -14.93 -19.14
C LEU A 120 28.48 -14.54 -18.75
N GLU A 121 28.86 -14.75 -17.49
CA GLU A 121 30.23 -14.55 -17.02
C GLU A 121 31.22 -15.46 -17.74
N ALA A 122 30.88 -16.74 -17.96
CA ALA A 122 31.71 -17.67 -18.74
C ALA A 122 31.84 -17.22 -20.20
N GLN A 123 30.75 -16.81 -20.84
CA GLN A 123 30.75 -16.29 -22.21
C GLN A 123 31.60 -15.01 -22.34
N LEU A 124 31.48 -14.08 -21.38
CA LEU A 124 32.33 -12.89 -21.32
C LEU A 124 33.81 -13.25 -21.15
N ARG A 125 34.12 -14.20 -20.26
CA ARG A 125 35.50 -14.69 -20.08
C ARG A 125 36.06 -15.30 -21.36
N THR A 126 35.30 -16.13 -22.07
CA THR A 126 35.71 -16.71 -23.36
C THR A 126 35.88 -15.65 -24.44
N ALA A 127 34.98 -14.65 -24.51
CA ALA A 127 35.08 -13.56 -25.48
C ALA A 127 36.27 -12.62 -25.22
N LEU A 128 36.73 -12.53 -23.97
CA LEU A 128 37.89 -11.74 -23.55
C LEU A 128 39.21 -12.53 -23.61
N ASP A 129 39.17 -13.84 -23.93
CA ASP A 129 40.36 -14.68 -23.98
C ASP A 129 41.13 -14.47 -25.31
N PRO A 130 42.38 -13.97 -25.30
CA PRO A 130 43.11 -13.57 -26.52
C PRO A 130 43.49 -14.70 -27.50
N CYS A 131 43.09 -15.96 -27.26
CA CYS A 131 43.62 -17.14 -27.95
C CYS A 131 42.67 -17.80 -28.97
N SER A 132 41.55 -17.18 -29.37
CA SER A 132 40.72 -17.69 -30.50
C SER A 132 40.96 -16.99 -31.85
N ILE A 133 42.06 -16.22 -31.97
CA ILE A 133 42.56 -15.83 -33.29
C ILE A 133 43.40 -16.99 -33.80
N ASN A 134 42.84 -17.76 -34.74
CA ASN A 134 43.64 -18.61 -35.60
C ASN A 134 44.80 -17.79 -36.14
N THR A 135 46.01 -18.21 -35.79
CA THR A 135 47.29 -17.77 -36.34
C THR A 135 47.33 -18.11 -37.84
N GLU A 136 46.64 -17.32 -38.66
CA GLU A 136 47.10 -17.05 -40.01
C GLU A 136 47.92 -15.76 -39.98
N GLN A 137 48.99 -15.76 -40.75
CA GLN A 137 50.14 -14.86 -40.71
C GLN A 137 49.79 -13.37 -40.48
N PRO A 138 50.70 -12.59 -39.86
CA PRO A 138 50.63 -11.14 -39.95
C PRO A 138 51.09 -10.74 -41.35
N ASP A 139 50.21 -10.94 -42.34
CA ASP A 139 50.32 -10.25 -43.60
C ASP A 139 49.67 -8.88 -43.44
N ASP A 140 50.43 -7.88 -43.85
CA ASP A 140 50.23 -6.45 -43.67
C ASP A 140 48.93 -5.97 -44.32
N LYS A 141 47.79 -6.16 -43.64
CA LYS A 141 46.53 -5.47 -43.97
C LYS A 141 46.29 -4.38 -42.95
N ARG A 142 46.98 -3.25 -43.16
CA ARG A 142 46.58 -1.93 -42.65
C ARG A 142 45.06 -1.82 -42.74
N VAL A 143 44.39 -1.81 -41.60
CA VAL A 143 42.98 -1.44 -41.49
C VAL A 143 42.81 -0.11 -42.20
N ALA A 144 41.92 -0.04 -43.19
CA ALA A 144 41.74 1.17 -44.00
C ALA A 144 41.55 2.39 -43.07
N PRO A 145 42.32 3.48 -43.22
CA PRO A 145 42.30 4.63 -42.31
C PRO A 145 40.90 5.19 -42.02
N LEU A 146 39.99 5.10 -43.00
CA LEU A 146 38.58 5.49 -42.88
C LEU A 146 37.80 4.66 -41.85
N VAL A 147 38.03 3.35 -41.77
CA VAL A 147 37.34 2.46 -40.82
C VAL A 147 37.84 2.73 -39.40
N LEU A 148 39.13 2.97 -39.22
CA LEU A 148 39.71 3.32 -37.92
C LEU A 148 39.17 4.67 -37.41
N GLU A 149 39.05 5.66 -38.29
CA GLU A 149 38.47 6.97 -37.97
C GLU A 149 36.99 6.84 -37.56
N GLU A 150 36.21 6.03 -38.28
CA GLU A 150 34.81 5.76 -37.96
C GLU A 150 34.64 5.12 -36.58
N TRP A 151 35.43 4.10 -36.25
CA TRP A 151 35.42 3.47 -34.92
C TRP A 151 35.85 4.43 -33.82
N THR A 152 36.84 5.28 -34.09
CA THR A 152 37.28 6.30 -33.14
C THR A 152 36.17 7.32 -32.86
N ASN A 153 35.44 7.72 -33.89
CA ASN A 153 34.30 8.63 -33.75
C ASN A 153 33.13 7.99 -33.00
N LYS A 154 32.81 6.72 -33.28
CA LYS A 154 31.77 5.96 -32.54
C LYS A 154 32.14 5.77 -31.07
N LEU A 155 33.40 5.45 -30.79
CA LEU A 155 33.90 5.30 -29.43
C LEU A 155 33.80 6.62 -28.66
N ARG A 156 34.24 7.72 -29.27
CA ARG A 156 34.12 9.06 -28.69
C ARG A 156 32.67 9.42 -28.38
N ALA A 157 31.77 9.22 -29.33
CA ALA A 157 30.34 9.49 -29.14
C ALA A 157 29.74 8.63 -28.00
N ALA A 158 30.12 7.36 -27.90
CA ALA A 158 29.68 6.49 -26.81
C ALA A 158 30.22 6.95 -25.45
N THR A 159 31.48 7.37 -25.38
CA THR A 159 32.09 7.95 -24.17
C THR A 159 31.37 9.24 -23.75
N ASP A 160 31.13 10.15 -24.69
CA ASP A 160 30.43 11.43 -24.42
C ASP A 160 29.00 11.19 -23.88
N VAL A 161 28.30 10.18 -24.42
CA VAL A 161 26.97 9.78 -23.93
C VAL A 161 27.06 9.19 -22.53
N CYS A 162 28.02 8.30 -22.25
CA CYS A 162 28.23 7.75 -20.91
C CYS A 162 28.51 8.85 -19.87
N ASP A 163 29.34 9.83 -20.22
CA ASP A 163 29.65 10.97 -19.36
C ASP A 163 28.43 11.86 -19.13
N LYS A 164 27.60 12.08 -20.17
CA LYS A 164 26.34 12.81 -20.04
C LYS A 164 25.36 12.09 -19.12
N VAL A 165 25.16 10.79 -19.31
CA VAL A 165 24.27 9.97 -18.48
C VAL A 165 24.73 9.99 -17.02
N LYS A 166 26.04 9.93 -16.77
CA LYS A 166 26.61 10.04 -15.42
C LYS A 166 26.31 11.40 -14.78
N GLN A 167 26.48 12.49 -15.50
CA GLN A 167 26.14 13.84 -15.02
C GLN A 167 24.64 13.96 -14.69
N ASP A 168 23.77 13.42 -15.53
CA ASP A 168 22.32 13.50 -15.30
C ASP A 168 21.87 12.59 -14.15
N MET A 169 22.52 11.44 -13.96
CA MET A 169 22.34 10.58 -12.78
C MET A 169 22.69 11.33 -11.48
N ASP A 170 23.82 12.05 -11.46
CA ASP A 170 24.24 12.83 -10.29
C ASP A 170 23.27 13.97 -9.99
N LYS A 171 22.79 14.69 -11.01
CA LYS A 171 21.73 15.72 -10.85
C LYS A 171 20.45 15.12 -10.29
N LEU A 172 20.02 13.97 -10.79
CA LEU A 172 18.80 13.30 -10.34
C LEU A 172 18.93 12.86 -8.88
N LYS A 173 20.12 12.40 -8.48
CA LYS A 173 20.42 12.01 -7.10
C LYS A 173 20.31 13.20 -6.14
N GLU A 174 20.88 14.34 -6.50
CA GLU A 174 20.76 15.57 -5.68
C GLU A 174 19.33 16.10 -5.63
N ALA A 175 18.60 16.07 -6.76
CA ALA A 175 17.18 16.43 -6.77
C ALA A 175 16.34 15.49 -5.88
N ASN A 176 16.60 14.18 -5.92
CA ASN A 176 15.91 13.21 -5.07
C ASN A 176 16.21 13.45 -3.58
N LYS A 177 17.46 13.77 -3.26
CA LYS A 177 17.87 14.14 -1.89
C LYS A 177 17.11 15.36 -1.39
N ALA A 178 16.98 16.41 -2.20
CA ALA A 178 16.21 17.60 -1.87
C ALA A 178 14.71 17.31 -1.70
N LEU A 179 14.12 16.50 -2.58
CA LEU A 179 12.72 16.08 -2.46
C LEU A 179 12.45 15.24 -1.22
N ARG A 180 13.42 14.40 -0.81
CA ARG A 180 13.33 13.63 0.44
C ARG A 180 13.37 14.54 1.66
N SER A 181 14.25 15.54 1.70
CA SER A 181 14.28 16.50 2.82
C SER A 181 12.98 17.29 2.89
N GLN A 182 12.48 17.81 1.76
CA GLN A 182 11.20 18.52 1.71
C GLN A 182 10.02 17.65 2.17
N ASN A 183 10.00 16.36 1.81
CA ASN A 183 8.98 15.43 2.30
C ASN A 183 9.02 15.29 3.83
N VAL A 184 10.22 15.20 4.42
CA VAL A 184 10.37 15.14 5.88
C VAL A 184 9.79 16.39 6.53
N ASP A 185 10.13 17.58 6.01
CA ASP A 185 9.63 18.85 6.53
C ASP A 185 8.10 18.96 6.42
N LEU A 186 7.54 18.58 5.26
CA LEU A 186 6.09 18.56 5.04
C LEU A 186 5.36 17.56 5.94
N VAL A 187 5.96 16.40 6.22
CA VAL A 187 5.40 15.41 7.15
C VAL A 187 5.40 15.97 8.57
N GLN A 188 6.50 16.60 9.01
CA GLN A 188 6.57 17.24 10.33
C GLN A 188 5.53 18.35 10.47
N GLU A 189 5.38 19.19 9.46
CA GLU A 189 4.38 20.25 9.45
C GLU A 189 2.95 19.69 9.46
N ASN A 190 2.68 18.63 8.69
CA ASN A 190 1.40 17.93 8.75
C ASN A 190 1.10 17.38 10.14
N MET A 191 2.11 16.84 10.84
CA MET A 191 1.94 16.38 12.22
C MET A 191 1.65 17.54 13.18
N ARG A 192 2.33 18.68 13.03
CA ARG A 192 2.09 19.89 13.80
C ARG A 192 0.67 20.42 13.61
N LEU A 193 0.23 20.55 12.36
CA LEU A 193 -1.13 21.00 12.02
C LEU A 193 -2.20 20.02 12.52
N LYS A 194 -1.97 18.71 12.40
CA LYS A 194 -2.86 17.69 12.97
C LYS A 194 -2.98 17.84 14.50
N ALA A 195 -1.88 18.10 15.20
CA ALA A 195 -1.90 18.35 16.64
C ALA A 195 -2.64 19.65 17.00
N GLU A 196 -2.47 20.72 16.23
CA GLU A 196 -3.19 21.98 16.41
C GLU A 196 -4.71 21.82 16.16
N VAL A 197 -5.09 21.08 15.12
CA VAL A 197 -6.50 20.77 14.85
C VAL A 197 -7.08 19.93 15.99
N ALA A 198 -6.34 18.94 16.50
CA ALA A 198 -6.76 18.12 17.63
C ALA A 198 -6.92 18.94 18.93
N SER A 199 -6.05 19.94 19.19
CA SER A 199 -6.15 20.80 20.37
C SER A 199 -7.29 21.82 20.28
N ARG A 200 -7.62 22.28 19.08
CA ARG A 200 -8.76 23.19 18.82
C ARG A 200 -10.10 22.46 18.71
N SER A 201 -10.10 21.12 18.56
CA SER A 201 -11.30 20.31 18.42
C SER A 201 -12.20 20.42 19.67
N PRO A 202 -13.52 20.65 19.51
CA PRO A 202 -14.46 20.76 20.63
C PRO A 202 -14.43 19.57 21.62
N GLN A 203 -14.04 18.38 21.17
CA GLN A 203 -13.96 17.18 22.01
C GLN A 203 -12.94 17.30 23.17
N ASN A 204 -11.85 18.07 23.02
CA ASN A 204 -10.86 18.24 24.09
C ASN A 204 -11.19 19.40 25.06
N ARG A 205 -12.04 20.35 24.66
CA ARG A 205 -12.52 21.43 25.54
C ARG A 205 -13.64 21.00 26.48
N CYS A 206 -14.31 19.87 26.23
CA CYS A 206 -15.33 19.33 27.12
C CYS A 206 -14.77 18.56 28.33
N GLY A 207 -13.46 18.28 28.41
CA GLY A 207 -12.84 17.51 29.50
C GLY A 207 -12.19 18.32 30.62
N LEU A 208 -12.20 19.67 30.54
CA LEU A 208 -11.51 20.54 31.51
C LEU A 208 -12.44 21.47 32.32
N ASN A 209 -13.76 21.40 32.10
CA ASN A 209 -14.74 22.27 32.80
C ASN A 209 -15.57 21.54 33.88
N GLU A 210 -15.15 20.37 34.36
CA GLU A 210 -15.91 19.58 35.34
C GLU A 210 -15.27 19.47 36.74
N VAL A 211 -14.37 20.38 37.12
CA VAL A 211 -13.87 20.47 38.50
C VAL A 211 -13.90 21.92 38.99
N LEU A 212 -15.12 22.47 39.18
CA LEU A 212 -15.36 23.51 40.19
C LEU A 212 -16.87 23.67 40.42
N ILE A 213 -17.48 22.78 41.20
CA ILE A 213 -18.76 23.08 41.85
C ILE A 213 -18.54 22.87 43.34
N HIS A 214 -18.50 24.00 44.05
CA HIS A 214 -18.36 24.11 45.49
C HIS A 214 -19.50 23.38 46.21
N TRP A 215 -19.16 22.82 47.36
CA TRP A 215 -20.09 22.34 48.38
C TRP A 215 -20.78 23.54 49.06
N ASP A 216 -22.11 23.53 49.06
CA ASP A 216 -22.99 24.06 50.12
C ASP A 216 -24.29 23.25 50.12
#